data_AF-A0A2A4ECI1-F1
#
_entry.id   AF-A0A2A4ECI1-F1
#
_cell.length_a   1.000
_cell.length_b   1.000
_cell.length_c   1.000
_cell.angle_alpha   90.00
_cell.angle_beta   90.00
_cell.angle_gamma   90.00
#
_symmetry.space_group_name_H-M   'P 1'
#
loop_
_entity.id
_entity.type
_entity.pdbx_description
1 polymer ?
#
loop_
_entity_poly.entity_id
_entity_poly.type
_entity_poly.pdbx_seq_one_letter_code
_entity_poly.pdbx_strand_id
1 'polypeptide(L)'
;MWFQILTAGTDVELYNDLVSGEAKFTDPEVVDIMNVWLDMKEKGYFSDPGSKTPGETQIKDQEVAMIPFGTWYASTLDTVGLESGTDWGVFPIPNVNPEQEVIPVAIETAPACVPEKSAQRELGLEYSEWWMGTDAQTAWSEQQGNLPFNPNATAATEEFQKIGEEYTDPKYTFYLRYYEAAPAPILTSSLDQFTGFMTNPGDPMPFLEGIQATADEYWSEH
;
A
#
# COMPACT_ATOMS: atom_id res chain seq x y z
N MET A 1 2.66 -2.14 5.77
CA MET A 1 1.27 -1.84 5.36
C MET A 1 0.57 -0.91 6.35
N TRP A 2 0.46 -1.25 7.64
CA TRP A 2 -0.19 -0.33 8.59
C TRP A 2 0.61 0.93 8.90
N PHE A 3 1.94 0.85 9.10
CA PHE A 3 2.79 2.03 9.29
C PHE A 3 2.54 3.11 8.23
N GLN A 4 2.69 2.79 6.93
CA GLN A 4 2.43 3.76 5.86
C GLN A 4 1.00 4.31 5.85
N ILE A 5 0.00 3.49 6.18
CA ILE A 5 -1.42 3.91 6.17
C ILE A 5 -1.62 4.95 7.26
N LEU A 6 -1.08 4.68 8.45
CA LEU A 6 -1.16 5.59 9.59
C LEU A 6 -0.33 6.85 9.35
N THR A 7 0.88 6.73 8.82
CA THR A 7 1.74 7.88 8.51
C THR A 7 1.10 8.75 7.43
N ALA A 8 0.84 8.22 6.24
CA ALA A 8 0.28 9.01 5.15
C ALA A 8 -1.11 9.55 5.48
N GLY A 9 -1.95 8.75 6.16
CA GLY A 9 -3.27 9.20 6.62
C GLY A 9 -3.23 10.25 7.72
N THR A 10 -2.09 10.43 8.39
CA THR A 10 -1.87 11.51 9.38
C THR A 10 -1.28 12.74 8.70
N ASP A 11 -0.21 12.53 7.93
CA ASP A 11 0.49 13.54 7.13
C ASP A 11 1.22 12.84 5.96
N VAL A 12 0.75 13.09 4.74
CA VAL A 12 1.33 12.55 3.51
C VAL A 12 2.72 13.12 3.21
N GLU A 13 3.04 14.33 3.63
CA GLU A 13 4.38 14.89 3.47
C GLU A 13 5.35 14.30 4.47
N LEU A 14 4.95 14.07 5.73
CA LEU A 14 5.77 13.32 6.68
C LEU A 14 6.14 11.93 6.14
N TYR A 15 5.20 11.26 5.46
CA TYR A 15 5.49 9.99 4.78
C TYR A 15 6.57 10.16 3.71
N ASN A 16 6.46 11.18 2.86
CA ASN A 16 7.44 11.48 1.81
C ASN A 16 8.82 11.79 2.41
N ASP A 17 8.85 12.60 3.48
CA ASP A 17 10.07 13.02 4.16
C ASP A 17 10.79 11.83 4.82
N LEU A 18 10.06 10.85 5.34
CA LEU A 18 10.65 9.64 5.90
C LEU A 18 11.31 8.76 4.83
N VAL A 19 10.70 8.64 3.65
CA VAL A 19 11.26 7.80 2.56
C VAL A 19 12.38 8.52 1.80
N SER A 20 12.44 9.85 1.85
CA SER A 20 13.53 10.66 1.28
C SER A 20 14.69 10.93 2.27
N GLY A 21 14.48 10.68 3.56
CA GLY A 21 15.47 10.93 4.61
C GLY A 21 15.47 12.36 5.16
N GLU A 22 14.46 13.17 4.83
CA GLU A 22 14.27 14.53 5.34
C GLU A 22 13.68 14.55 6.76
N ALA A 23 12.93 13.52 7.14
CA ALA A 23 12.41 13.28 8.49
C ALA A 23 13.06 12.06 9.15
N LYS A 24 12.98 11.99 10.49
CA LYS A 24 13.50 10.86 11.27
C LYS A 24 12.38 9.98 11.79
N PHE A 25 12.62 8.68 11.80
CA PHE A 25 11.75 7.71 12.46
C PHE A 25 11.60 7.97 13.96
N THR A 26 12.58 8.63 14.58
CA THR A 26 12.55 9.01 16.01
C THR A 26 11.88 10.36 16.27
N ASP A 27 11.38 11.06 15.24
CA ASP A 27 10.71 12.33 15.46
C ASP A 27 9.40 12.13 16.25
N PRO A 28 9.00 13.10 17.11
CA PRO A 28 7.84 12.95 17.98
C PRO A 28 6.55 12.58 17.25
N GLU A 29 6.35 13.11 16.04
CA GLU A 29 5.16 12.82 15.22
C GLU A 29 5.11 11.35 14.79
N VAL A 30 6.25 10.73 14.49
CA VAL A 30 6.34 9.29 14.15
C VAL A 30 6.10 8.42 15.39
N VAL A 31 6.60 8.86 16.55
CA VAL A 31 6.32 8.21 17.83
C VAL A 31 4.82 8.23 18.14
N ASP A 32 4.15 9.36 17.90
CA ASP A 32 2.70 9.49 18.08
C ASP A 32 1.91 8.59 17.12
N ILE A 33 2.34 8.49 15.85
CA ILE A 33 1.78 7.52 14.88
C ILE A 33 1.92 6.08 15.38
N MET A 34 3.08 5.71 15.92
CA MET A 34 3.28 4.37 16.49
C MET A 34 2.42 4.14 17.74
N ASN A 35 2.18 5.17 18.56
CA ASN A 35 1.26 5.08 19.70
C ASN A 35 -0.20 4.90 19.26
N VAL A 36 -0.62 5.51 18.14
CA VAL A 36 -1.94 5.21 17.53
C VAL A 36 -2.01 3.75 17.11
N TRP A 37 -0.94 3.22 16.49
CA TRP A 37 -0.88 1.80 16.12
C TRP A 37 -0.95 0.88 17.36
N LEU A 38 -0.25 1.24 18.44
CA LEU A 38 -0.30 0.55 19.73
C LEU A 38 -1.73 0.49 20.28
N ASP A 39 -2.41 1.64 20.34
CA ASP A 39 -3.80 1.74 20.83
C ASP A 39 -4.76 0.88 20.00
N MET A 40 -4.63 0.87 18.67
CA MET A 40 -5.40 -0.04 17.80
C MET A 40 -5.14 -1.51 18.13
N LYS A 41 -3.88 -1.86 18.46
CA LYS A 41 -3.51 -3.23 18.83
C LYS A 41 -4.09 -3.63 20.18
N GLU A 42 -4.04 -2.75 21.17
CA GLU A 42 -4.61 -2.98 22.50
C GLU A 42 -6.13 -3.06 22.48
N LYS A 43 -6.79 -2.34 21.56
CA LYS A 43 -8.23 -2.44 21.30
C LYS A 43 -8.65 -3.71 20.55
N GLY A 44 -7.69 -4.53 20.11
CA GLY A 44 -7.95 -5.80 19.45
C GLY A 44 -8.41 -5.67 18.00
N TYR A 45 -8.03 -4.60 17.30
CA TYR A 45 -8.45 -4.37 15.90
C TYR A 45 -7.74 -5.28 14.89
N PHE A 46 -6.70 -5.98 15.29
CA PHE A 46 -5.92 -6.87 14.42
C PHE A 46 -6.17 -8.32 14.76
N SER A 47 -6.16 -9.17 13.72
CA SER A 47 -6.11 -10.62 13.87
C SER A 47 -4.81 -11.07 14.56
N ASP A 48 -4.78 -12.34 14.98
CA ASP A 48 -3.59 -12.94 15.56
C ASP A 48 -2.43 -12.94 14.53
N PRO A 49 -1.30 -12.26 14.81
CA PRO A 49 -0.14 -12.27 13.92
C PRO A 49 0.46 -13.67 13.72
N GLY A 50 0.15 -14.63 14.60
CA GLY A 50 0.54 -16.03 14.48
C GLY A 50 -0.38 -16.88 13.59
N SER A 51 -1.54 -16.35 13.18
CA SER A 51 -2.53 -17.09 12.40
C SER A 51 -1.95 -17.67 11.11
N LYS A 52 -2.35 -18.90 10.79
CA LYS A 52 -1.99 -19.61 9.55
C LYS A 52 -3.17 -19.69 8.57
N THR A 53 -4.34 -19.19 8.97
CA THR A 53 -5.50 -19.10 8.11
C THR A 53 -5.28 -17.97 7.11
N PRO A 54 -5.37 -18.20 5.79
CA PRO A 54 -5.27 -17.14 4.81
C PRO A 54 -6.36 -16.07 4.99
N GLY A 55 -6.06 -14.82 4.63
CA GLY A 55 -6.98 -13.69 4.84
C GLY A 55 -8.31 -13.86 4.12
N GLU A 56 -8.29 -14.43 2.91
CA GLU A 56 -9.47 -14.67 2.09
C GLU A 56 -10.38 -15.73 2.72
N THR A 57 -9.80 -16.70 3.43
CA THR A 57 -10.56 -17.68 4.21
C THR A 57 -11.15 -17.02 5.45
N GLN A 58 -10.39 -16.14 6.14
CA GLN A 58 -10.91 -15.40 7.29
C GLN A 58 -12.07 -14.45 6.91
N ILE A 59 -12.04 -13.79 5.76
CA ILE A 59 -13.19 -13.00 5.27
C ILE A 59 -14.37 -13.93 4.99
N LYS A 60 -14.14 -15.02 4.25
CA LYS A 60 -15.20 -15.98 3.90
C LYS A 60 -15.90 -16.56 5.12
N ASP A 61 -15.13 -16.90 6.15
CA ASP A 61 -15.63 -17.45 7.41
C ASP A 61 -16.13 -16.35 8.37
N GLN A 62 -16.13 -15.09 7.93
CA GLN A 62 -16.60 -13.91 8.68
C GLN A 62 -15.82 -13.67 9.98
N GLU A 63 -14.55 -14.09 10.03
CA GLU A 63 -13.64 -13.89 11.16
C GLU A 63 -13.00 -12.49 11.15
N VAL A 64 -12.86 -11.88 9.97
CA VAL A 64 -12.38 -10.50 9.81
C VAL A 64 -13.35 -9.67 8.97
N ALA A 65 -13.49 -8.39 9.33
CA ALA A 65 -14.40 -7.47 8.64
C ALA A 65 -13.70 -6.66 7.53
N MET A 66 -12.39 -6.41 7.65
CA MET A 66 -11.63 -5.58 6.73
C MET A 66 -10.23 -6.15 6.52
N ILE A 67 -9.74 -6.10 5.28
CA ILE A 67 -8.36 -6.44 4.92
C ILE A 67 -7.77 -5.25 4.15
N PRO A 68 -6.80 -4.52 4.72
CA PRO A 68 -6.19 -3.35 4.08
C PRO A 68 -5.17 -3.81 3.04
N PHE A 69 -5.62 -4.18 1.84
CA PHE A 69 -4.79 -4.68 0.74
C PHE A 69 -5.06 -3.91 -0.56
N GLY A 70 -4.16 -4.08 -1.53
CA GLY A 70 -4.35 -3.54 -2.87
C GLY A 70 -5.52 -4.22 -3.61
N THR A 71 -6.04 -3.56 -4.64
CA THR A 71 -7.18 -4.03 -5.44
C THR A 71 -6.94 -5.37 -6.14
N TRP A 72 -5.67 -5.76 -6.32
CA TRP A 72 -5.29 -7.08 -6.83
C TRP A 72 -5.81 -8.24 -5.94
N TYR A 73 -6.13 -7.98 -4.67
CA TYR A 73 -6.62 -9.00 -3.74
C TYR A 73 -8.02 -9.53 -4.13
N ALA A 74 -8.77 -8.83 -4.96
CA ALA A 74 -10.05 -9.30 -5.49
C ALA A 74 -9.92 -10.68 -6.18
N SER A 75 -8.90 -10.86 -7.03
CA SER A 75 -8.60 -12.17 -7.64
C SER A 75 -8.34 -13.29 -6.63
N THR A 76 -7.83 -12.93 -5.44
CA THR A 76 -7.61 -13.89 -4.35
C THR A 76 -8.92 -14.27 -3.67
N LEU A 77 -9.83 -13.31 -3.48
CA LEU A 77 -11.17 -13.56 -2.94
C LEU A 77 -12.03 -14.43 -3.88
N ASP A 78 -11.85 -14.31 -5.20
CA ASP A 78 -12.51 -15.18 -6.18
C ASP A 78 -12.12 -16.66 -5.99
N THR A 79 -10.89 -16.96 -5.54
CA THR A 79 -10.43 -18.35 -5.34
C THR A 79 -11.18 -19.08 -4.23
N VAL A 80 -11.79 -18.34 -3.30
CA VAL A 80 -12.63 -18.88 -2.23
C VAL A 80 -14.13 -18.72 -2.50
N GLY A 81 -14.48 -18.15 -3.66
CA GLY A 81 -15.84 -18.03 -4.17
C GLY A 81 -16.63 -16.84 -3.62
N LEU A 82 -15.97 -15.77 -3.19
CA LEU A 82 -16.64 -14.55 -2.72
C LEU A 82 -16.92 -13.59 -3.88
N GLU A 83 -18.15 -13.09 -3.97
CA GLU A 83 -18.60 -12.25 -5.08
C GLU A 83 -18.48 -10.75 -4.77
N SER A 84 -17.87 -9.99 -5.68
CA SER A 84 -17.77 -8.53 -5.61
C SER A 84 -19.15 -7.87 -5.56
N GLY A 85 -19.33 -6.87 -4.70
CA GLY A 85 -20.58 -6.14 -4.50
C GLY A 85 -21.66 -6.91 -3.72
N THR A 86 -21.43 -8.19 -3.42
CA THR A 86 -22.34 -9.03 -2.63
C THR A 86 -21.69 -9.44 -1.31
N ASP A 87 -20.55 -10.13 -1.38
CA ASP A 87 -19.82 -10.63 -0.21
C ASP A 87 -18.72 -9.67 0.25
N TRP A 88 -18.16 -8.89 -0.68
CA TRP A 88 -17.14 -7.89 -0.39
C TRP A 88 -17.29 -6.64 -1.24
N GLY A 89 -16.79 -5.52 -0.72
CA GLY A 89 -16.64 -4.25 -1.43
C GLY A 89 -15.28 -3.63 -1.12
N VAL A 90 -15.00 -2.47 -1.71
CA VAL A 90 -13.75 -1.74 -1.52
C VAL A 90 -14.05 -0.27 -1.27
N PHE A 91 -13.21 0.37 -0.46
CA PHE A 91 -13.30 1.80 -0.19
C PHE A 91 -11.89 2.37 0.06
N PRO A 92 -11.66 3.66 -0.22
CA PRO A 92 -10.42 4.33 0.16
C PRO A 92 -10.30 4.38 1.68
N ILE A 93 -9.13 4.05 2.23
CA ILE A 93 -8.91 4.15 3.68
C ILE A 93 -8.97 5.64 4.07
N PRO A 94 -9.82 6.04 5.03
CA PRO A 94 -9.95 7.44 5.41
C PRO A 94 -8.70 7.95 6.12
N ASN A 95 -8.53 9.28 6.12
CA ASN A 95 -7.46 9.93 6.88
C ASN A 95 -7.58 9.62 8.38
N VAL A 96 -6.42 9.47 9.02
CA VAL A 96 -6.27 9.46 10.47
C VAL A 96 -6.41 10.89 11.01
N ASN A 97 -5.76 11.85 10.35
CA ASN A 97 -5.90 13.27 10.64
C ASN A 97 -7.06 13.87 9.81
N PRO A 98 -8.18 14.27 10.44
CA PRO A 98 -9.31 14.84 9.71
C PRO A 98 -9.02 16.24 9.12
N GLU A 99 -7.94 16.90 9.54
CA GLU A 99 -7.53 18.21 9.01
C GLU A 99 -6.71 18.09 7.71
N GLN A 100 -6.21 16.90 7.37
CA GLN A 100 -5.52 16.68 6.10
C GLN A 100 -6.51 16.80 4.93
N GLU A 101 -6.23 17.72 4.00
CA GLU A 101 -7.13 18.08 2.90
C GLU A 101 -7.27 16.99 1.83
N VAL A 102 -6.22 16.15 1.68
CA VAL A 102 -6.15 15.08 0.68
C VAL A 102 -6.26 13.70 1.32
N ILE A 103 -6.82 12.74 0.59
CA ILE A 103 -6.87 11.34 0.99
C ILE A 103 -5.76 10.59 0.23
N PRO A 104 -4.75 10.04 0.94
CA PRO A 104 -3.62 9.39 0.32
C PRO A 104 -3.97 7.94 -0.06
N VAL A 105 -3.70 7.58 -1.30
CA VAL A 105 -3.92 6.24 -1.86
C VAL A 105 -2.57 5.66 -2.27
N ALA A 106 -2.17 4.57 -1.61
CA ALA A 106 -0.91 3.91 -1.92
C ALA A 106 -1.00 3.22 -3.29
N ILE A 107 -0.03 3.44 -4.15
CA ILE A 107 0.09 2.74 -5.43
C ILE A 107 1.25 1.74 -5.38
N GLU A 108 0.97 0.52 -5.83
CA GLU A 108 1.95 -0.56 -5.99
C GLU A 108 2.39 -0.59 -7.45
N THR A 109 3.32 0.29 -7.83
CA THR A 109 3.79 0.39 -9.20
C THR A 109 5.29 0.61 -9.27
N ALA A 110 5.88 0.16 -10.38
CA ALA A 110 7.25 0.41 -10.75
C ALA A 110 7.27 0.77 -12.25
N PRO A 111 8.25 1.56 -12.70
CA PRO A 111 8.34 1.92 -14.11
C PRO A 111 8.60 0.68 -14.98
N ALA A 112 7.78 0.51 -16.02
CA ALA A 112 8.07 -0.43 -17.10
C ALA A 112 9.07 0.20 -18.07
N CYS A 113 10.31 -0.29 -18.09
CA CYS A 113 11.41 0.32 -18.84
C CYS A 113 11.86 -0.57 -20.02
N VAL A 114 12.13 0.07 -21.16
CA VAL A 114 12.80 -0.56 -22.30
C VAL A 114 14.31 -0.23 -22.23
N PRO A 115 15.21 -1.22 -22.21
CA PRO A 115 16.65 -0.94 -22.12
C PRO A 115 17.16 -0.19 -23.35
N GLU A 116 17.84 0.94 -23.12
CA GLU A 116 18.34 1.82 -24.18
C GLU A 116 19.29 1.12 -25.16
N LYS A 117 20.06 0.13 -24.69
CA LYS A 117 21.02 -0.64 -25.51
C LYS A 117 20.47 -1.96 -26.04
N SER A 118 19.16 -2.21 -25.91
CA SER A 118 18.55 -3.45 -26.41
C SER A 118 18.58 -3.49 -27.94
N ALA A 119 18.96 -4.64 -28.51
CA ALA A 119 18.82 -4.90 -29.94
C ALA A 119 17.35 -4.91 -30.42
N GLN A 120 16.40 -5.01 -29.48
CA GLN A 120 14.95 -5.00 -29.73
C GLN A 120 14.27 -3.76 -29.15
N ARG A 121 15.00 -2.64 -28.99
CA ARG A 121 14.47 -1.42 -28.37
C ARG A 121 13.18 -0.91 -29.03
N GLU A 122 13.14 -0.87 -30.37
CA GLU A 122 11.97 -0.40 -31.11
C GLU A 122 10.74 -1.27 -30.83
N LEU A 123 10.87 -2.59 -30.98
CA LEU A 123 9.80 -3.55 -30.65
C LEU A 123 9.36 -3.45 -29.18
N GLY A 124 10.30 -3.24 -28.26
CA GLY A 124 9.99 -3.04 -26.85
C GLY A 124 9.16 -1.79 -26.60
N LEU A 125 9.42 -0.69 -27.33
CA LEU A 125 8.63 0.54 -27.22
C LEU A 125 7.24 0.37 -27.83
N GLU A 126 7.13 -0.28 -29.00
CA GLU A 126 5.84 -0.61 -29.62
C GLU A 126 4.98 -1.48 -28.70
N TYR A 127 5.59 -2.50 -28.09
CA TYR A 127 4.91 -3.35 -27.11
C TYR A 127 4.44 -2.55 -25.89
N SER A 128 5.29 -1.68 -25.34
CA SER A 128 4.93 -0.82 -24.20
C SER A 128 3.77 0.11 -24.52
N GLU A 129 3.75 0.72 -25.71
CA GLU A 129 2.64 1.57 -26.16
C GLU A 129 1.34 0.78 -26.27
N TRP A 130 1.38 -0.41 -26.89
CA TRP A 130 0.23 -1.31 -26.97
C TRP A 130 -0.25 -1.72 -25.56
N TRP A 131 0.67 -2.14 -24.69
CA TRP A 131 0.37 -2.64 -23.35
C TRP A 131 -0.32 -1.59 -22.47
N MET A 132 0.09 -0.34 -22.59
CA MET A 132 -0.52 0.79 -21.88
C MET A 132 -1.84 1.28 -22.53
N GLY A 133 -2.19 0.78 -23.72
CA GLY A 133 -3.41 1.12 -24.43
C GLY A 133 -4.69 0.63 -23.74
N THR A 134 -5.82 1.27 -24.08
CA THR A 134 -7.14 1.00 -23.51
C THR A 134 -7.56 -0.46 -23.66
N ASP A 135 -7.41 -1.03 -24.85
CA ASP A 135 -7.84 -2.40 -25.14
C ASP A 135 -7.03 -3.43 -24.35
N ALA A 136 -5.70 -3.26 -24.30
CA ALA A 136 -4.81 -4.17 -23.56
C ALA A 136 -5.06 -4.11 -22.05
N GLN A 137 -5.20 -2.91 -21.49
CA GLN A 137 -5.49 -2.74 -20.06
C GLN A 137 -6.90 -3.18 -19.68
N THR A 138 -7.90 -3.04 -20.57
CA THR A 138 -9.26 -3.56 -20.34
C THR A 138 -9.24 -5.09 -20.32
N ALA A 139 -8.59 -5.72 -21.30
CA ALA A 139 -8.47 -7.19 -21.35
C ALA A 139 -7.67 -7.74 -20.15
N TRP A 140 -6.61 -7.04 -19.72
CA TRP A 140 -5.86 -7.41 -18.53
C TRP A 140 -6.70 -7.26 -17.26
N SER A 141 -7.44 -6.16 -17.11
CA SER A 141 -8.32 -5.94 -15.96
C SER A 141 -9.35 -7.07 -15.86
N GLU A 142 -10.05 -7.38 -16.96
CA GLU A 142 -11.03 -8.47 -17.03
C GLU A 142 -10.41 -9.82 -16.62
N GLN A 143 -9.19 -10.11 -17.05
CA GLN A 143 -8.50 -11.36 -16.70
C GLN A 143 -8.05 -11.39 -15.23
N GLN A 144 -7.53 -10.28 -14.71
CA GLN A 144 -6.92 -10.23 -13.37
C GLN A 144 -7.91 -9.85 -12.27
N GLY A 145 -9.12 -9.39 -12.61
CA GLY A 145 -10.06 -8.88 -11.63
C GLY A 145 -9.48 -7.71 -10.85
N ASN A 146 -8.81 -6.75 -11.51
CA ASN A 146 -8.09 -5.66 -10.85
C ASN A 146 -8.27 -4.31 -11.56
N LEU A 147 -8.02 -3.18 -10.90
CA LEU A 147 -8.03 -1.85 -11.50
C LEU A 147 -6.96 -1.72 -12.60
N PRO A 148 -7.30 -1.30 -13.83
CA PRO A 148 -6.33 -1.03 -14.87
C PRO A 148 -5.51 0.23 -14.56
N PHE A 149 -4.27 0.28 -15.05
CA PHE A 149 -3.43 1.47 -14.91
C PHE A 149 -3.84 2.61 -15.86
N ASN A 150 -4.39 2.28 -17.02
CA ASN A 150 -4.90 3.27 -17.95
C ASN A 150 -6.29 3.74 -17.49
N PRO A 151 -6.48 5.02 -17.14
CA PRO A 151 -7.76 5.53 -16.65
C PRO A 151 -8.88 5.51 -17.69
N ASN A 152 -8.56 5.26 -18.97
CA ASN A 152 -9.55 5.10 -20.03
C ASN A 152 -9.99 3.64 -20.23
N ALA A 153 -9.33 2.69 -19.59
CA ALA A 153 -9.69 1.27 -19.67
C ALA A 153 -10.88 0.95 -18.76
N THR A 154 -11.63 -0.10 -19.12
CA THR A 154 -12.75 -0.56 -18.30
C THR A 154 -12.27 -1.50 -17.22
N ALA A 155 -12.63 -1.24 -15.96
CA ALA A 155 -12.32 -2.12 -14.84
C ALA A 155 -13.27 -3.33 -14.78
N ALA A 156 -12.76 -4.45 -14.27
CA ALA A 156 -13.42 -5.76 -14.29
C ALA A 156 -14.75 -5.86 -13.53
N THR A 157 -14.92 -5.08 -12.46
CA THR A 157 -16.11 -5.14 -11.60
C THR A 157 -16.75 -3.76 -11.46
N GLU A 158 -18.06 -3.73 -11.19
CA GLU A 158 -18.75 -2.45 -10.91
C GLU A 158 -18.15 -1.72 -9.69
N GLU A 159 -17.70 -2.46 -8.67
CA GLU A 159 -17.02 -1.88 -7.51
C GLU A 159 -15.72 -1.17 -7.91
N PHE A 160 -14.93 -1.75 -8.81
CA PHE A 160 -13.72 -1.09 -9.31
C PHE A 160 -13.99 0.01 -10.32
N GLN A 161 -15.08 -0.04 -11.08
CA GLN A 161 -15.49 1.09 -11.91
C GLN A 161 -15.84 2.31 -11.03
N LYS A 162 -16.62 2.10 -9.95
CA LYS A 162 -16.95 3.16 -8.98
C LYS A 162 -15.70 3.73 -8.31
N ILE A 163 -14.80 2.88 -7.83
CA ILE A 163 -13.55 3.34 -7.21
C ILE A 163 -12.65 4.06 -8.20
N GLY A 164 -12.54 3.57 -9.43
CA GLY A 164 -11.78 4.23 -10.49
C GLY A 164 -12.31 5.63 -10.81
N GLU A 165 -13.63 5.79 -10.89
CA GLU A 165 -14.29 7.09 -11.05
C GLU A 165 -14.07 7.99 -9.83
N GLU A 166 -14.23 7.46 -8.62
CA GLU A 166 -14.03 8.18 -7.36
C GLU A 166 -12.61 8.78 -7.28
N TYR A 167 -11.60 7.99 -7.68
CA TYR A 167 -10.21 8.40 -7.72
C TYR A 167 -9.85 9.48 -8.75
N THR A 168 -10.80 9.89 -9.60
CA THR A 168 -10.61 11.09 -10.46
C THR A 168 -10.84 12.41 -9.72
N ASP A 169 -11.41 12.36 -8.51
CA ASP A 169 -11.59 13.54 -7.67
C ASP A 169 -10.22 14.05 -7.15
N PRO A 170 -9.90 15.35 -7.28
CA PRO A 170 -8.64 15.92 -6.85
C PRO A 170 -8.39 15.86 -5.33
N LYS A 171 -9.39 15.47 -4.52
CA LYS A 171 -9.18 15.18 -3.10
C LYS A 171 -8.30 13.96 -2.88
N TYR A 172 -8.13 13.08 -3.85
CA TYR A 172 -7.23 11.93 -3.75
C TYR A 172 -5.82 12.30 -4.20
N THR A 173 -4.83 11.90 -3.43
CA THR A 173 -3.42 11.97 -3.81
C THR A 173 -2.82 10.58 -3.84
N PHE A 174 -2.01 10.27 -4.85
CA PHE A 174 -1.37 8.97 -4.98
C PHE A 174 0.07 9.06 -4.50
N TYR A 175 0.48 8.10 -3.69
CA TYR A 175 1.85 7.99 -3.19
C TYR A 175 2.38 6.58 -3.40
N LEU A 176 3.68 6.47 -3.63
CA LEU A 176 4.32 5.17 -3.83
C LEU A 176 4.31 4.40 -2.51
N ARG A 177 3.84 3.14 -2.53
CA ARG A 177 3.81 2.29 -1.34
C ARG A 177 5.22 2.12 -0.74
N TYR A 178 5.30 1.97 0.58
CA TYR A 178 6.56 1.97 1.35
C TYR A 178 7.57 0.92 0.89
N TYR A 179 7.09 -0.23 0.40
CA TYR A 179 7.95 -1.28 -0.16
C TYR A 179 8.71 -0.84 -1.41
N GLU A 180 8.12 0.06 -2.20
CA GLU A 180 8.70 0.59 -3.42
C GLU A 180 9.40 1.93 -3.17
N ALA A 181 8.95 2.70 -2.17
CA ALA A 181 9.47 4.02 -1.85
C ALA A 181 10.73 4.00 -0.96
N ALA A 182 10.76 3.12 0.05
CA ALA A 182 11.86 3.09 1.01
C ALA A 182 13.11 2.38 0.43
N PRO A 183 14.33 2.89 0.69
CA PRO A 183 15.55 2.17 0.37
C PRO A 183 15.58 0.76 0.97
N ALA A 184 16.06 -0.22 0.20
CA ALA A 184 15.99 -1.64 0.59
C ALA A 184 16.58 -1.97 1.98
N PRO A 185 17.71 -1.38 2.43
CA PRO A 185 18.21 -1.60 3.79
C PRO A 185 17.25 -1.06 4.86
N ILE A 186 16.73 0.16 4.66
CA ILE A 186 15.78 0.80 5.58
C ILE A 186 14.46 0.02 5.62
N LEU A 187 13.95 -0.40 4.45
CA LEU A 187 12.75 -1.23 4.35
C LEU A 187 12.93 -2.52 5.15
N THR A 188 14.04 -3.24 4.96
CA THR A 188 14.32 -4.50 5.67
C THR A 188 14.33 -4.31 7.18
N SER A 189 15.08 -3.31 7.67
CA SER A 189 15.12 -2.97 9.10
C SER A 189 13.72 -2.61 9.63
N SER A 190 12.98 -1.80 8.88
CA SER A 190 11.61 -1.41 9.23
C SER A 190 10.67 -2.59 9.37
N LEU A 191 10.71 -3.55 8.43
CA LEU A 191 9.87 -4.74 8.49
C LEU A 191 10.17 -5.60 9.73
N ASP A 192 11.45 -5.76 10.07
CA ASP A 192 11.86 -6.50 11.26
C ASP A 192 11.38 -5.79 12.54
N GLN A 193 11.60 -4.47 12.62
CA GLN A 193 11.22 -3.68 13.80
C GLN A 193 9.70 -3.59 13.97
N PHE A 194 8.93 -3.39 12.90
CA PHE A 194 7.47 -3.39 12.95
C PHE A 194 6.91 -4.77 13.29
N THR A 195 7.54 -5.85 12.83
CA THR A 195 7.16 -7.22 13.22
C THR A 195 7.43 -7.43 14.72
N GLY A 196 8.58 -6.97 15.22
CA GLY A 196 8.91 -6.97 16.65
C GLY A 196 7.88 -6.20 17.47
N PHE A 197 7.52 -5.00 17.03
CA PHE A 197 6.52 -4.15 17.69
C PHE A 197 5.14 -4.83 17.74
N MET A 198 4.68 -5.43 16.65
CA MET A 198 3.36 -6.07 16.61
C MET A 198 3.27 -7.39 17.38
N THR A 199 4.40 -8.07 17.57
CA THR A 199 4.47 -9.32 18.33
C THR A 199 4.73 -9.11 19.82
N ASN A 200 5.39 -8.01 20.18
CA ASN A 200 5.63 -7.59 21.56
C ASN A 200 5.39 -6.07 21.72
N PRO A 201 4.12 -5.63 21.70
CA PRO A 201 3.77 -4.21 21.72
C PRO A 201 4.13 -3.56 23.05
N GLY A 202 4.56 -2.30 23.00
CA GLY A 202 4.99 -1.51 24.13
C GLY A 202 5.51 -0.15 23.68
N ASP A 203 6.52 0.38 24.38
CA ASP A 203 7.19 1.61 23.99
C ASP A 203 7.69 1.51 22.53
N PRO A 204 7.25 2.39 21.61
CA PRO A 204 7.66 2.35 20.22
C PRO A 204 9.10 2.84 20.00
N MET A 205 9.66 3.64 20.91
CA MET A 205 10.96 4.30 20.68
C MET A 205 12.11 3.32 20.37
N PRO A 206 12.30 2.20 21.12
CA PRO A 206 13.39 1.27 20.81
C PRO A 206 13.31 0.65 19.41
N PHE A 207 12.10 0.44 18.88
CA PHE A 207 11.91 -0.07 17.52
C PHE A 207 12.26 1.01 16.49
N LEU A 208 11.81 2.24 16.72
CA LEU A 208 12.10 3.39 15.86
C LEU A 208 13.59 3.74 15.85
N GLU A 209 14.29 3.67 16.99
CA GLU A 209 15.74 3.83 17.07
C GLU A 209 16.49 2.80 16.22
N GLY A 210 16.00 1.55 16.19
CA GLY A 210 16.55 0.49 15.34
C GLY A 210 16.45 0.81 13.85
N ILE A 211 15.30 1.35 13.41
CA ILE A 211 15.11 1.81 12.03
C ILE A 211 16.00 3.02 11.74
N GLN A 212 16.01 4.00 12.65
CA GLN A 212 16.77 5.24 12.49
C GLN A 212 18.27 4.98 12.37
N ALA A 213 18.83 4.03 13.12
CA ALA A 213 20.24 3.67 12.99
C ALA A 213 20.58 3.17 11.58
N THR A 214 19.71 2.35 10.97
CA THR A 214 19.88 1.90 9.58
C THR A 214 19.68 3.04 8.59
N ALA A 215 18.72 3.95 8.85
CA ALA A 215 18.49 5.11 8.00
C ALA A 215 19.68 6.07 8.03
N ASP A 216 20.22 6.40 9.21
CA ASP A 216 21.40 7.26 9.37
C ASP A 216 22.62 6.67 8.64
N GLU A 217 22.83 5.35 8.73
CA GLU A 217 23.90 4.66 8.00
C GLU A 217 23.71 4.81 6.48
N TYR A 218 22.52 4.48 5.96
CA TYR A 218 22.23 4.54 4.53
C TYR A 218 22.37 5.96 3.95
N TRP A 219 21.77 6.96 4.60
CA TRP A 219 21.77 8.36 4.14
C TRP A 219 23.11 9.07 4.35
N SER A 220 24.01 8.52 5.17
CA SER A 220 25.38 9.04 5.25
C SER A 220 26.21 8.77 3.98
N GLU A 221 25.75 7.85 3.13
CA GLU A 221 26.46 7.38 1.93
C GLU A 221 25.77 7.77 0.61
N HIS A 222 24.57 8.37 0.64
CA HIS A 222 23.72 8.66 -0.52
C HIS A 222 23.18 10.09 -0.49
#